data_AF-A0A0F2T349-F1
#
_entry.id   AF-A0A0F2T349-F1
#
_cell.length_a   1.000
_cell.length_b   1.000
_cell.length_c   1.000
_cell.angle_alpha   90.00
_cell.angle_beta   90.00
_cell.angle_gamma   90.00
#
_symmetry.space_group_name_H-M   'P 1'
#
loop_
_entity.id
_entity.type
_entity.pdbx_description
1 polymer ?
#
loop_
_entity_poly.entity_id
_entity_poly.type
_entity_poly.pdbx_seq_one_letter_code
_entity_poly.pdbx_strand_id
1 'polypeptide(L)'
;AGDPVQAALWGLLRTARTEYPERTIRLLDLDEDASADAVERALFSTGEPELAVIGGRVTAPRLVRVSAADASERVVLDPERTVLVTGGTGELG
;
A
#
# COMPACT_ATOMS: atom_id res chain seq x y z
N ALA A 1 8.95 9.21 6.07
CA ALA A 1 7.98 9.01 4.96
C ALA A 1 8.44 7.80 4.18
N GLY A 2 7.55 6.91 3.76
CA GLY A 2 7.94 5.63 3.15
C GLY A 2 8.75 5.79 1.86
N ASP A 3 9.69 4.88 1.62
CA ASP A 3 10.48 4.80 0.39
C ASP A 3 9.67 4.15 -0.74
N PRO A 4 9.38 4.86 -1.85
CA PRO A 4 8.64 4.29 -2.98
C PRO A 4 9.29 3.04 -3.59
N VAL A 5 10.62 2.89 -3.48
CA VAL A 5 11.32 1.69 -3.99
C VAL A 5 10.87 0.45 -3.23
N GLN A 6 10.68 0.57 -1.91
CA GLN A 6 10.21 -0.54 -1.06
C GLN A 6 8.73 -0.86 -1.30
N ALA A 7 7.94 0.11 -1.76
CA ALA A 7 6.51 -0.07 -2.02
C ALA A 7 6.21 -1.17 -3.04
N ALA A 8 7.14 -1.46 -3.97
CA ALA A 8 7.02 -2.54 -4.95
C ALA A 8 6.85 -3.93 -4.29
N LEU A 9 7.38 -4.14 -3.08
CA LEU A 9 7.27 -5.39 -2.35
C LEU A 9 5.83 -5.75 -1.97
N TRP A 10 4.96 -4.75 -1.76
CA TRP A 10 3.56 -4.96 -1.43
C TRP A 10 2.82 -5.73 -2.52
N GLY A 11 2.96 -5.29 -3.77
CA GLY A 11 2.36 -5.96 -4.93
C GLY A 11 2.98 -7.34 -5.17
N LEU A 12 4.32 -7.41 -5.13
CA LEU A 12 5.06 -8.65 -5.35
C LEU A 12 4.66 -9.76 -4.37
N LEU A 13 4.61 -9.45 -3.06
CA LEU A 13 4.31 -10.46 -2.05
C LEU A 13 2.83 -10.86 -2.02
N ARG A 14 1.91 -9.99 -2.47
CA ARG A 14 0.50 -10.37 -2.72
C ARG A 14 0.40 -11.44 -3.79
N THR A 15 1.13 -11.26 -4.89
CA THR A 15 1.22 -12.25 -5.96
C THR A 15 1.89 -13.53 -5.46
N ALA A 16 3.04 -13.43 -4.79
CA ALA A 16 3.76 -14.60 -4.29
C ALA A 16 2.92 -15.45 -3.32
N ARG A 17 2.11 -14.84 -2.45
CA ARG A 17 1.18 -15.59 -1.57
C ARG A 17 0.06 -16.28 -2.34
N THR A 18 -0.38 -15.70 -3.46
CA THR A 18 -1.43 -16.27 -4.31
C THR A 18 -0.88 -17.44 -5.13
N GLU A 19 0.35 -17.30 -5.64
CA GLU A 19 1.02 -18.32 -6.46
C GLU A 19 1.60 -19.48 -5.62
N TYR A 20 2.02 -19.22 -4.39
CA TYR A 20 2.62 -20.21 -3.49
C TYR A 20 1.91 -20.28 -2.12
N PRO A 21 0.66 -20.77 -2.05
CA PRO A 21 -0.12 -20.81 -0.81
C PRO A 21 0.49 -21.67 0.30
N GLU A 22 1.35 -22.64 -0.06
CA GLU A 22 2.09 -23.48 0.88
C GLU A 22 3.20 -22.73 1.63
N ARG A 23 3.58 -21.54 1.14
CA ARG A 23 4.60 -20.70 1.75
C ARG A 23 3.95 -19.67 2.66
N THR A 24 4.37 -19.68 3.93
CA THR A 24 3.98 -18.62 4.87
C THR A 24 4.83 -17.39 4.61
N ILE A 25 4.28 -16.44 3.86
CA ILE A 25 4.93 -15.17 3.53
C ILE A 25 4.16 -14.05 4.23
N ARG A 26 4.86 -13.14 4.92
CA ARG A 26 4.28 -11.95 5.57
C ARG A 26 5.12 -10.72 5.25
N LEU A 27 4.46 -9.57 5.15
CA LEU A 27 5.12 -8.27 5.00
C LEU A 27 4.92 -7.45 6.29
N LEU A 28 6.02 -6.90 6.80
CA LEU A 28 6.01 -5.92 7.88
C LEU A 28 6.67 -4.64 7.36
N ASP A 29 5.92 -3.55 7.35
CA ASP A 29 6.41 -2.21 7.09
C ASP A 29 6.67 -1.52 8.44
N LEU A 30 7.86 -0.99 8.64
CA LEU A 30 8.31 -0.49 9.94
C LEU A 30 8.73 0.97 9.82
N ASP A 31 8.23 1.82 10.71
CA ASP A 31 8.83 3.14 10.94
C ASP A 31 10.32 2.99 11.32
N GLU A 32 11.14 3.96 10.93
CA GLU A 32 12.59 3.97 11.19
C GLU A 32 12.92 3.85 12.70
N ASP A 33 12.05 4.39 13.56
CA ASP A 33 12.17 4.42 15.01
C ASP A 33 11.29 3.36 15.71
N ALA A 34 10.82 2.34 15.00
CA ALA A 34 10.01 1.26 15.58
C ALA A 34 10.74 0.56 16.75
N SER A 35 10.14 0.63 17.95
CA SER A 35 10.66 -0.07 19.14
C SER A 35 10.65 -1.59 18.97
N ALA A 36 11.57 -2.29 19.64
CA ALA A 36 11.60 -3.75 19.68
C ALA A 36 10.25 -4.37 20.08
N ASP A 37 9.60 -3.82 21.12
CA ASP A 37 8.26 -4.26 21.55
C ASP A 37 7.20 -4.13 20.46
N ALA A 38 7.27 -3.08 19.62
CA ALA A 38 6.31 -2.89 18.52
C ALA A 38 6.56 -3.89 17.39
N VAL A 39 7.82 -4.16 17.06
CA VAL A 39 8.22 -5.19 16.09
C VAL A 39 7.78 -6.57 16.58
N GLU A 40 8.02 -6.88 17.86
CA GLU A 40 7.61 -8.14 18.48
C GLU A 40 6.08 -8.34 18.39
N ARG A 41 5.29 -7.32 18.77
CA ARG A 41 3.83 -7.35 18.63
C ARG A 41 3.38 -7.61 17.19
N ALA A 42 4.03 -7.00 16.21
CA ALA A 42 3.69 -7.20 14.80
C ALA A 42 4.07 -8.61 14.30
N LEU A 43 5.21 -9.13 14.72
CA LEU A 43 5.66 -10.49 14.40
C LEU A 43 4.71 -11.55 14.96
N PHE A 44 4.24 -11.40 16.19
CA PHE A 44 3.32 -12.37 16.81
C PHE A 44 1.85 -12.17 16.47
N SER A 45 1.48 -11.10 15.77
CA SER A 45 0.13 -10.94 15.22
C SER A 45 -0.18 -12.08 14.24
N THR A 46 -1.37 -12.66 14.36
CA THR A 46 -1.84 -13.76 13.50
C THR A 46 -2.98 -13.28 12.61
N GLY A 47 -3.28 -14.02 11.54
CA GLY A 47 -4.40 -13.73 10.63
C GLY A 47 -4.17 -12.60 9.63
N GLU A 48 -3.13 -11.77 9.84
CA GLU A 48 -2.79 -10.67 8.93
C GLU A 48 -1.53 -10.99 8.11
N PRO A 49 -1.63 -11.07 6.78
CA PRO A 49 -0.48 -11.30 5.90
C PRO A 49 0.38 -10.04 5.71
N GLU A 50 -0.16 -8.87 6.07
CA GLU A 50 0.47 -7.57 5.87
C GLU A 50 0.20 -6.67 7.08
N LEU A 51 1.24 -6.06 7.62
CA LEU A 51 1.18 -5.16 8.77
C LEU A 51 2.09 -3.95 8.57
N ALA A 52 1.73 -2.83 9.18
CA ALA A 52 2.57 -1.66 9.30
C ALA A 52 2.67 -1.19 10.76
N VAL A 53 3.86 -0.82 11.22
CA VAL A 53 4.09 -0.17 12.51
C VAL A 53 4.23 1.32 12.29
N ILE A 54 3.19 2.07 12.64
CA ILE A 54 3.09 3.53 12.42
C ILE A 54 2.90 4.23 13.77
N GLY A 55 3.84 5.08 14.18
CA GLY A 55 3.82 5.75 15.48
C GLY A 55 3.72 4.76 16.64
N GLY A 56 4.41 3.62 16.54
CA GLY A 56 4.40 2.53 17.53
C GLY A 56 3.14 1.66 17.55
N ARG A 57 2.16 1.94 16.68
CA ARG A 57 0.91 1.17 16.57
C ARG A 57 1.00 0.16 15.43
N VAL A 58 0.63 -1.08 15.72
CA VAL A 58 0.48 -2.12 14.69
C VAL A 58 -0.86 -1.91 13.98
N THR A 59 -0.81 -1.84 12.65
CA THR A 59 -1.98 -1.62 11.78
C THR A 59 -1.99 -2.63 10.65
N ALA A 60 -3.18 -2.96 10.15
CA ALA A 60 -3.37 -3.83 8.99
C ALA A 60 -4.12 -3.05 7.90
N PRO A 61 -3.70 -3.13 6.63
CA PRO A 61 -4.37 -2.43 5.54
C PRO A 61 -5.75 -3.05 5.27
N ARG A 62 -6.71 -2.20 4.91
CA ARG A 62 -8.05 -2.62 4.50
C ARG A 62 -8.50 -1.82 3.29
N LEU A 63 -9.05 -2.53 2.31
CA LEU A 63 -9.77 -1.89 1.23
C LEU A 63 -11.17 -1.51 1.72
N VAL A 64 -11.50 -0.23 1.66
CA VAL A 64 -12.81 0.29 2.03
C VAL A 64 -13.49 0.91 0.82
N ARG A 65 -14.82 0.92 0.81
CA ARG A 65 -15.58 1.62 -0.23
C ARG A 65 -15.52 3.12 0.06
N VAL A 66 -15.24 3.90 -0.99
CA VAL A 66 -15.28 5.37 -0.95
C VAL A 66 -16.38 5.83 -1.90
N SER A 67 -17.26 6.72 -1.45
CA SER A 67 -18.29 7.29 -2.32
C SER A 67 -17.76 8.52 -3.05
N ALA A 68 -18.38 8.87 -4.18
CA ALA A 68 -18.05 10.10 -4.90
C ALA A 68 -18.32 11.37 -4.07
N ALA A 69 -19.18 11.29 -3.05
CA ALA A 69 -19.45 12.38 -2.12
C ALA A 69 -18.33 12.55 -1.07
N ASP A 70 -17.54 11.49 -0.82
CA ASP A 70 -16.40 11.52 0.11
C ASP A 70 -15.09 11.95 -0.57
N ALA A 71 -15.07 12.03 -1.90
CA ALA A 71 -13.91 12.48 -2.65
C ALA A 71 -13.63 13.96 -2.37
N SER A 72 -12.40 14.28 -1.96
CA SER A 72 -11.95 15.67 -1.85
C SER A 72 -12.01 16.37 -3.22
N GLU A 73 -11.85 17.70 -3.18
CA GLU A 73 -11.94 18.62 -4.32
C GLU A 73 -11.50 18.00 -5.65
N ARG A 74 -12.45 17.93 -6.60
CA ARG A 74 -12.22 17.33 -7.90
C ARG A 74 -11.16 18.13 -8.64
N VAL A 75 -10.02 17.53 -8.94
CA VAL A 75 -9.02 18.15 -9.84
C VAL A 75 -9.64 18.24 -11.23
N VAL A 76 -9.93 19.46 -11.68
CA VAL A 76 -10.42 19.73 -13.03
C VAL A 76 -9.22 20.07 -13.91
N LEU A 77 -9.01 19.27 -14.96
CA LEU A 77 -8.00 19.60 -15.97
C LEU A 77 -8.51 20.77 -16.82
N ASP A 78 -7.67 21.80 -16.98
CA ASP A 78 -7.97 22.96 -17.81
C ASP A 78 -7.81 22.58 -19.29
N PRO A 79 -8.89 22.53 -20.10
CA PRO A 79 -8.82 22.14 -21.50
C PRO A 79 -8.06 23.15 -22.37
N GLU A 80 -7.89 24.39 -21.90
CA GLU A 80 -7.14 25.43 -22.60
C GLU A 80 -5.63 25.34 -22.36
N ARG A 81 -5.18 24.35 -21.58
CA ARG A 81 -3.75 24.11 -21.27
C ARG A 81 -3.28 22.75 -21.75
N THR A 82 -1.97 22.62 -21.89
CA THR A 82 -1.33 21.37 -22.32
C THR A 82 -1.29 20.36 -21.18
N VAL A 83 -1.79 19.15 -21.45
CA VAL A 83 -1.68 17.97 -20.57
C VAL A 83 -0.80 16.93 -21.26
N LEU A 84 0.17 16.36 -20.53
CA LEU A 84 0.99 15.25 -21.03
C LEU A 84 0.36 13.92 -20.60
N VAL A 85 0.07 13.04 -21.55
CA VAL A 85 -0.39 11.67 -21.31
C VAL A 85 0.70 10.69 -21.75
N THR A 86 1.31 10.00 -20.79
CA THR A 86 2.25 8.90 -21.08
C THR A 86 1.48 7.62 -21.41
N GLY A 87 1.85 6.92 -22.49
CA GLY A 87 1.06 5.78 -22.97
C GLY A 87 -0.27 6.18 -23.63
N GLY A 88 -0.43 7.46 -24.03
CA GLY A 88 -1.65 8.01 -24.62
C GLY A 88 -2.08 7.42 -25.97
N THR A 89 -1.29 6.51 -26.54
CA THR A 89 -1.65 5.75 -27.74
C THR A 89 -2.09 4.32 -27.42
N GLY A 90 -2.18 3.95 -26.14
CA GLY A 90 -2.71 2.67 -25.66
C GLY A 90 -4.23 2.69 -25.46
N GLU A 91 -4.83 1.56 -25.08
CA GLU A 91 -6.29 1.41 -25.01
C GLU A 91 -7.00 2.34 -24.01
N LEU A 92 -6.30 2.74 -22.93
CA LEU A 92 -6.85 3.62 -21.90
C LEU A 92 -6.45 5.09 -22.07
N GLY A 93 -5.49 5.35 -22.98
CA GLY A 93 -4.76 6.61 -23.14
C GLY A 93 -5.59 7.74 -23.72
#